data_AF-A0A5N5MJS9-F1
#
_entry.id   AF-A0A5N5MJS9-F1
#
_cell.length_a   1.000
_cell.length_b   1.000
_cell.length_c   1.000
_cell.angle_alpha   90.00
_cell.angle_beta   90.00
_cell.angle_gamma   90.00
#
_symmetry.space_group_name_H-M   'P 1'
#
loop_
_entity.id
_entity.type
_entity.pdbx_description
1 polymer ?
#
loop_
_entity_poly.entity_id
_entity_poly.type
_entity_poly.pdbx_seq_one_letter_code
_entity_poly.pdbx_strand_id
1 'polypeptide(L)'
;MPAITTVHESLPYIDPEPTPAERAAAESLITHERSLVPDDPHHALLPPPLSPTFSPLIQSELDRIAAKQPLKAIDLTRYEAPDAPSPSASKDELSSVLQKAYASATYLGARRAHLALLDSYGKNAWLVGNYQLEQELKSLETELGETKKEIDLLAVRRRRQQEEVEGEIKGLEEGWKRGVGRVLETEVAVEGLRAQVLEVRRKLA
;
A
#
# COMPACT_ATOMS: atom_id res chain seq x y z
N MET A 1 15.56 3.99 -21.57
CA MET A 1 15.65 3.98 -20.09
C MET A 1 14.26 4.23 -19.56
N PRO A 2 13.72 3.40 -18.66
CA PRO A 2 12.34 3.59 -18.24
C PRO A 2 12.22 4.93 -17.50
N ALA A 3 11.19 5.72 -17.81
CA ALA A 3 10.96 7.10 -17.33
C ALA A 3 10.57 7.17 -15.85
N ILE A 4 11.07 6.27 -15.01
CA ILE A 4 10.63 6.08 -13.63
C ILE A 4 11.26 7.14 -12.71
N THR A 5 12.26 7.86 -13.20
CA THR A 5 12.93 8.97 -12.50
C THR A 5 12.56 10.34 -13.07
N THR A 6 11.66 10.43 -14.06
CA THR A 6 11.25 11.74 -14.59
C THR A 6 10.31 12.40 -13.59
N VAL A 7 10.80 13.44 -12.93
CA VAL A 7 9.99 14.29 -12.08
C VAL A 7 9.22 15.25 -12.98
N HIS A 8 7.91 15.08 -13.06
CA HIS A 8 7.03 16.06 -13.68
C HIS A 8 6.71 17.17 -12.67
N GLU A 9 6.90 18.42 -13.09
CA GLU A 9 6.53 19.57 -12.27
C GLU A 9 5.01 19.62 -12.13
N SER A 10 4.52 19.58 -10.89
CA SER A 10 3.11 19.73 -10.56
C SER A 10 3.00 20.78 -9.47
N LEU A 11 2.12 21.77 -9.66
CA LEU A 11 2.01 22.94 -8.78
C LEU A 11 0.64 22.97 -8.09
N PRO A 12 0.28 21.97 -7.27
CA PRO A 12 -1.07 21.84 -6.69
C PRO A 12 -1.49 23.00 -5.77
N TYR A 13 -0.57 23.85 -5.29
CA TYR A 13 -0.92 25.03 -4.49
C TYR A 13 -1.23 26.27 -5.34
N ILE A 14 -0.86 26.28 -6.62
CA ILE A 14 -1.13 27.38 -7.57
C ILE A 14 -2.18 26.96 -8.61
N ASP A 15 -2.06 25.73 -9.12
CA ASP A 15 -2.93 25.18 -10.14
C ASP A 15 -4.34 24.97 -9.59
N PRO A 16 -5.39 25.39 -10.33
CA PRO A 16 -6.76 25.12 -9.93
C PRO A 16 -7.03 23.61 -9.92
N GLU A 17 -7.86 23.17 -8.98
CA GLU A 17 -8.25 21.77 -8.92
C GLU A 17 -9.03 21.40 -10.19
N PRO A 18 -8.63 20.33 -10.91
CA PRO A 18 -9.29 19.97 -12.16
C PRO A 18 -10.73 19.57 -11.91
N THR A 19 -11.62 20.08 -12.75
CA THR A 19 -13.05 19.76 -12.72
C THR A 19 -13.29 18.26 -12.99
N PRO A 20 -14.43 17.70 -12.58
CA PRO A 20 -14.73 16.30 -12.85
C PRO A 20 -14.67 15.93 -14.35
N ALA A 21 -15.04 16.86 -15.24
CA ALA A 21 -14.96 16.66 -16.68
C ALA A 21 -13.50 16.61 -17.19
N GLU A 22 -12.65 17.52 -16.70
CA GLU A 22 -11.21 17.52 -17.04
C GLU A 22 -10.51 16.27 -16.50
N ARG A 23 -10.86 15.80 -15.30
CA ARG A 23 -10.36 14.54 -14.74
C ARG A 23 -10.75 13.35 -15.61
N ALA A 24 -12.03 13.24 -15.98
CA ALA A 24 -12.51 12.16 -16.84
C ALA A 24 -11.82 12.20 -18.23
N ALA A 25 -11.60 13.40 -18.79
CA ALA A 25 -10.85 13.55 -20.02
C ALA A 25 -9.39 13.08 -19.87
N ALA A 26 -8.69 13.49 -18.81
CA ALA A 26 -7.33 13.05 -18.52
C ALA A 26 -7.24 11.53 -18.30
N GLU A 27 -8.17 10.94 -17.54
CA GLU A 27 -8.26 9.49 -17.33
C GLU A 27 -8.50 8.73 -18.65
N SER A 28 -9.31 9.28 -19.55
CA SER A 28 -9.54 8.69 -20.87
C SER A 28 -8.27 8.67 -21.72
N LEU A 29 -7.47 9.74 -21.68
CA LEU A 29 -6.18 9.82 -22.37
C LEU A 29 -5.16 8.84 -21.77
N ILE A 30 -5.07 8.77 -20.44
CA ILE A 30 -4.21 7.80 -19.75
C ILE A 30 -4.60 6.37 -20.15
N THR A 31 -5.90 6.07 -20.18
CA THR A 31 -6.40 4.74 -20.57
C THR A 31 -6.09 4.43 -22.03
N HIS A 32 -6.21 5.42 -22.93
CA HIS A 32 -5.85 5.26 -24.33
C HIS A 32 -4.36 4.95 -24.49
N GLU A 33 -3.47 5.75 -23.89
CA GLU A 33 -2.02 5.52 -23.94
C GLU A 33 -1.64 4.16 -23.35
N ARG A 34 -2.26 3.78 -22.22
CA ARG A 34 -2.07 2.44 -21.64
C ARG A 34 -2.52 1.32 -22.56
N SER A 35 -3.54 1.52 -23.39
CA SER A 35 -3.99 0.49 -24.34
C SER A 35 -3.00 0.25 -25.50
N LEU A 36 -2.11 1.21 -25.78
CA LEU A 36 -1.10 1.11 -26.82
C LEU A 36 0.10 0.24 -26.40
N VAL A 37 0.32 0.09 -25.10
CA VAL A 37 1.43 -0.67 -24.53
C VAL A 37 0.87 -1.87 -23.77
N PRO A 38 1.25 -3.11 -24.12
CA PRO A 38 0.87 -4.28 -23.33
C PRO A 38 1.32 -4.08 -21.87
N ASP A 39 0.43 -4.34 -20.90
CA ASP A 39 0.78 -4.29 -19.49
C ASP A 39 1.92 -5.30 -19.23
N ASP A 40 3.07 -4.82 -18.76
CA ASP A 40 4.13 -5.69 -18.26
C ASP A 40 3.72 -6.20 -16.87
N PRO A 41 3.54 -7.52 -16.66
CA PRO A 41 3.21 -8.06 -15.35
C PRO A 41 4.35 -7.87 -14.34
N HIS A 42 5.52 -7.39 -14.77
CA HIS A 42 6.70 -7.19 -13.95
C HIS A 42 7.12 -5.71 -13.95
N HIS A 43 7.40 -5.18 -12.77
CA HIS A 43 7.86 -3.81 -12.63
C HIS A 43 9.33 -3.70 -13.07
N ALA A 44 9.64 -2.74 -13.94
CA ALA A 44 10.96 -2.61 -14.56
C ALA A 44 12.14 -2.35 -13.58
N LEU A 45 11.87 -1.86 -12.36
CA LEU A 45 12.90 -1.71 -11.30
C LEU A 45 12.96 -2.87 -10.31
N LEU A 46 12.01 -3.80 -10.36
CA LEU A 46 12.00 -4.94 -9.47
C LEU A 46 12.72 -6.11 -10.11
N PRO A 47 13.43 -6.93 -9.31
CA PRO A 47 13.93 -8.21 -9.82
C PRO A 47 12.76 -9.07 -10.31
N PRO A 48 13.02 -10.00 -11.25
CA PRO A 48 11.99 -10.93 -11.71
C PRO A 48 11.40 -11.68 -10.51
N PRO A 49 10.09 -12.00 -10.54
CA PRO A 49 9.44 -12.67 -9.43
C PRO A 49 10.11 -14.02 -9.16
N LEU A 50 10.42 -14.26 -7.89
CA LEU A 50 10.95 -15.54 -7.44
C LEU A 50 9.87 -16.61 -7.62
N SER A 51 10.17 -17.65 -8.40
CA SER A 51 9.35 -18.86 -8.41
C SER A 51 9.61 -19.61 -7.09
N PRO A 52 8.59 -19.77 -6.22
CA PRO A 52 8.82 -20.41 -4.94
C PRO A 52 9.19 -21.88 -5.14
N THR A 53 10.31 -22.29 -4.56
CA THR A 53 10.70 -23.70 -4.50
C THR A 53 10.26 -24.24 -3.14
N PHE A 54 9.20 -25.04 -3.14
CA PHE A 54 8.68 -25.65 -1.92
C PHE A 54 9.30 -27.02 -1.67
N SER A 55 9.45 -27.37 -0.40
CA SER A 55 9.76 -28.76 -0.04
C SER A 55 8.60 -29.68 -0.42
N PRO A 56 8.84 -30.98 -0.64
CA PRO A 56 7.77 -31.93 -0.97
C PRO A 56 6.61 -31.93 0.04
N LEU A 57 6.91 -31.70 1.33
CA LEU A 57 5.90 -31.61 2.39
C LEU A 57 4.98 -30.40 2.18
N ILE A 58 5.56 -29.23 1.93
CA ILE A 58 4.78 -28.01 1.67
C ILE A 58 3.95 -28.17 0.39
N GLN A 59 4.53 -28.76 -0.65
CA GLN A 59 3.81 -29.00 -1.91
C GLN A 59 2.59 -29.89 -1.69
N SER A 60 2.73 -30.98 -0.92
CA SER A 60 1.60 -31.87 -0.61
C SER A 60 0.47 -31.17 0.15
N GLU A 61 0.80 -30.23 1.04
CA GLU A 61 -0.20 -29.44 1.76
C GLU A 61 -0.87 -28.40 0.86
N LEU A 62 -0.13 -27.77 -0.05
CA LEU A 62 -0.69 -26.88 -1.07
C LEU A 62 -1.66 -27.64 -1.99
N ASP A 63 -1.29 -28.84 -2.42
CA ASP A 63 -2.14 -29.70 -3.25
C ASP A 63 -3.41 -30.12 -2.51
N ARG A 64 -3.32 -30.45 -1.21
CA ARG A 64 -4.47 -30.74 -0.34
C ARG A 64 -5.40 -29.53 -0.23
N ILE A 65 -4.84 -28.33 -0.02
CA ILE A 65 -5.61 -27.07 0.06
C ILE A 65 -6.29 -26.78 -1.28
N ALA A 66 -5.59 -26.96 -2.40
CA ALA A 66 -6.14 -26.80 -3.74
C ALA A 66 -7.30 -27.77 -4.00
N ALA A 67 -7.19 -29.01 -3.49
CA ALA A 67 -8.25 -30.01 -3.50
C ALA A 67 -9.37 -29.73 -2.48
N LYS A 68 -9.30 -28.63 -1.72
CA LYS A 68 -10.25 -28.23 -0.67
C LYS A 68 -10.49 -29.31 0.39
N GLN A 69 -9.51 -30.19 0.61
CA GLN A 69 -9.62 -31.24 1.60
C GLN A 69 -9.36 -30.66 2.99
N PRO A 70 -10.20 -30.93 4.01
CA PRO A 70 -9.98 -30.42 5.35
C PRO A 70 -8.73 -31.04 5.98
N LEU A 71 -7.97 -30.23 6.73
CA LEU A 71 -6.79 -30.70 7.45
C LEU A 71 -7.23 -31.49 8.70
N LYS A 72 -6.78 -32.74 8.83
CA LYS A 72 -6.86 -33.48 10.09
C LYS A 72 -5.69 -33.07 10.98
N ALA A 73 -5.78 -31.86 11.53
CA ALA A 73 -4.64 -31.16 12.11
C ALA A 73 -4.10 -31.82 13.40
N ILE A 74 -4.99 -32.11 14.35
CA ILE A 74 -4.60 -32.53 15.69
C ILE A 74 -5.65 -33.51 16.22
N ASP A 75 -5.19 -34.68 16.64
CA ASP A 75 -6.01 -35.64 17.38
C ASP A 75 -6.07 -35.23 18.87
N LEU A 76 -7.23 -34.74 19.30
CA LEU A 76 -7.48 -34.34 20.68
C LEU A 76 -7.84 -35.51 21.60
N THR A 77 -8.21 -36.66 21.03
CA THR A 77 -8.60 -37.85 21.82
C THR A 77 -7.46 -38.37 22.70
N ARG A 78 -6.21 -38.05 22.33
CA ARG A 78 -5.02 -38.33 23.14
C ARG A 78 -5.04 -37.64 24.51
N TYR A 79 -5.68 -36.47 24.61
CA TYR A 79 -5.73 -35.67 25.84
C TYR A 79 -7.02 -35.89 26.64
N GLU A 80 -7.94 -36.69 26.11
CA GLU A 80 -9.13 -37.12 26.83
C GLU A 80 -8.77 -38.16 27.89
N ALA A 81 -9.60 -38.26 28.93
CA ALA A 81 -9.38 -39.26 29.97
C ALA A 81 -9.51 -40.67 29.35
N PRO A 82 -8.57 -41.60 29.60
CA PRO A 82 -8.69 -42.95 29.09
C PRO A 82 -9.89 -43.65 29.71
N ASP A 83 -10.71 -44.30 28.88
CA ASP A 83 -11.79 -45.15 29.36
C ASP A 83 -11.26 -46.36 30.14
N ALA A 84 -12.04 -46.82 31.11
CA ALA A 84 -11.73 -48.05 31.83
C ALA A 84 -11.75 -49.24 30.86
N PRO A 85 -10.72 -50.10 30.86
CA PRO A 85 -10.69 -51.25 29.96
C PRO A 85 -11.82 -52.23 30.32
N SER A 86 -12.38 -52.90 29.29
CA SER A 86 -13.38 -53.96 29.49
C SER A 86 -12.83 -55.07 30.40
N PRO A 87 -13.68 -55.73 31.23
CA PRO A 87 -13.27 -56.89 32.01
C PRO A 87 -12.73 -58.05 31.16
N SER A 88 -13.07 -58.09 29.87
CA SER A 88 -12.62 -59.09 28.88
C SER A 88 -11.50 -58.59 27.97
N ALA A 89 -10.89 -57.44 28.26
CA ALA A 89 -9.89 -56.83 27.40
C ALA A 89 -8.65 -57.72 27.23
N SER A 90 -8.09 -57.73 26.03
CA SER A 90 -6.86 -58.45 25.73
C SER A 90 -5.64 -57.82 26.43
N LYS A 91 -4.57 -58.59 26.59
CA LYS A 91 -3.32 -58.08 27.17
C LYS A 91 -2.76 -56.87 26.40
N ASP A 92 -2.90 -56.87 25.08
CA ASP A 92 -2.40 -55.79 24.23
C ASP A 92 -3.21 -54.51 24.41
N GLU A 93 -4.55 -54.62 24.50
CA GLU A 93 -5.44 -53.50 24.82
C GLU A 93 -5.13 -52.91 26.20
N LEU A 94 -4.94 -53.76 27.22
CA LEU A 94 -4.55 -53.33 28.57
C LEU A 94 -3.20 -52.61 28.57
N SER A 95 -2.23 -53.10 27.79
CA SER A 95 -0.91 -52.46 27.68
C SER A 95 -0.98 -51.07 27.05
N SER A 96 -1.80 -50.89 26.02
CA SER A 96 -2.03 -49.61 25.33
C SER A 96 -2.72 -48.60 26.25
N VAL A 97 -3.77 -49.02 26.96
CA VAL A 97 -4.46 -48.18 27.95
C VAL A 97 -3.51 -47.76 29.08
N LEU A 98 -2.69 -48.68 29.58
CA LEU A 98 -1.70 -48.37 30.62
C LEU A 98 -0.66 -47.36 30.15
N GLN A 99 -0.13 -47.52 28.93
CA GLN A 99 0.82 -46.55 28.34
C GLN A 99 0.20 -45.15 28.21
N LYS A 100 -1.04 -45.06 27.73
CA LYS A 100 -1.78 -43.78 27.65
C LYS A 100 -2.01 -43.17 29.03
N ALA A 101 -2.37 -43.98 30.02
CA ALA A 101 -2.58 -43.54 31.39
C ALA A 101 -1.29 -42.96 31.99
N TYR A 102 -0.15 -43.64 31.85
CA TYR A 102 1.15 -43.11 32.29
C TYR A 102 1.51 -41.80 31.61
N ALA A 103 1.33 -41.71 30.28
CA ALA A 103 1.57 -40.48 29.55
C ALA A 103 0.68 -39.34 30.12
N SER A 104 -0.62 -39.56 30.29
CA SER A 104 -1.53 -38.55 30.84
C SER A 104 -1.13 -38.11 32.27
N ALA A 105 -0.74 -39.04 33.13
CA ALA A 105 -0.30 -38.75 34.49
C ALA A 105 0.97 -37.89 34.49
N THR A 106 1.93 -38.16 33.59
CA THR A 106 3.14 -37.35 33.47
C THR A 106 2.84 -35.91 33.02
N TYR A 107 1.95 -35.72 32.04
CA TYR A 107 1.52 -34.39 31.60
C TYR A 107 0.78 -33.63 32.69
N LEU A 108 -0.09 -34.28 33.46
CA LEU A 108 -0.78 -33.65 34.59
C LEU A 108 0.19 -33.26 35.71
N GLY A 109 1.21 -34.08 35.96
CA GLY A 109 2.31 -33.73 36.87
C GLY A 109 3.04 -32.47 36.42
N ALA A 110 3.44 -32.40 35.15
CA ALA A 110 4.10 -31.22 34.56
C ALA A 110 3.18 -29.99 34.61
N ARG A 111 1.89 -30.15 34.26
CA ARG A 111 0.90 -29.06 34.31
C ARG A 111 0.75 -28.49 35.71
N ARG A 112 0.74 -29.33 36.75
CA ARG A 112 0.69 -28.86 38.14
C ARG A 112 1.90 -28.00 38.48
N ALA A 113 3.10 -28.41 38.06
CA ALA A 113 4.31 -27.62 38.25
C ALA A 113 4.25 -26.28 37.47
N HIS A 114 3.78 -26.29 36.22
CA HIS A 114 3.60 -25.07 35.43
C HIS A 114 2.57 -24.12 36.03
N LEU A 115 1.45 -24.63 36.57
CA LEU A 115 0.45 -23.80 37.25
C LEU A 115 0.99 -23.20 38.53
N ALA A 116 1.82 -23.92 39.29
CA ALA A 116 2.49 -23.38 40.47
C ALA A 116 3.49 -22.25 40.10
N LEU A 117 4.20 -22.39 38.97
CA LEU A 117 5.05 -21.32 38.43
C LEU A 117 4.23 -20.12 37.95
N LEU A 118 3.08 -20.36 37.31
CA LEU A 118 2.18 -19.31 36.86
C LEU A 118 1.55 -18.55 38.03
N ASP A 119 1.17 -19.25 39.10
CA ASP A 119 0.61 -18.63 40.30
C ASP A 119 1.66 -17.77 41.02
N SER A 120 2.90 -18.24 41.10
CA SER A 120 4.00 -17.53 41.76
C SER A 120 4.55 -16.34 40.95
N TYR A 121 4.68 -16.47 39.63
CA TYR A 121 5.37 -15.46 38.80
C TYR A 121 4.51 -14.83 37.71
N GLY A 122 3.36 -15.41 37.36
CA GLY A 122 2.55 -15.02 36.21
C GLY A 122 2.09 -13.58 36.26
N LYS A 123 1.63 -13.10 37.42
CA LYS A 123 1.24 -11.70 37.60
C LYS A 123 2.39 -10.74 37.31
N ASN A 124 3.58 -11.02 37.86
CA ASN A 124 4.74 -10.15 37.67
C ASN A 124 5.23 -10.19 36.23
N ALA A 125 5.28 -11.37 35.61
CA ALA A 125 5.64 -11.51 34.20
C ALA A 125 4.68 -10.73 33.29
N TRP A 126 3.37 -10.80 33.57
CA TRP A 126 2.36 -10.05 32.82
C TRP A 126 2.55 -8.53 32.95
N LEU A 127 2.81 -8.04 34.16
CA LEU A 127 3.07 -6.61 34.39
C LEU A 127 4.33 -6.12 33.66
N VAL A 128 5.40 -6.92 33.64
CA VAL A 128 6.61 -6.60 32.89
C VAL A 128 6.33 -6.58 31.38
N GLY A 129 5.58 -7.56 30.87
CA GLY A 129 5.16 -7.60 29.47
C GLY A 129 4.34 -6.38 29.09
N ASN A 130 3.37 -5.97 29.93
CA ASN A 130 2.60 -4.76 29.71
C ASN A 130 3.48 -3.51 29.69
N TYR A 131 4.42 -3.38 30.63
CA TYR A 131 5.37 -2.27 30.65
C TYR A 131 6.20 -2.19 29.36
N GLN A 132 6.68 -3.33 28.83
CA GLN A 132 7.40 -3.38 27.57
C GLN A 132 6.53 -2.92 26.40
N LEU A 133 5.29 -3.42 26.31
CA LEU A 133 4.34 -3.01 25.28
C LEU A 133 4.00 -1.51 25.35
N GLU A 134 3.89 -0.94 26.54
CA GLU A 134 3.69 0.50 26.72
C GLU A 134 4.88 1.32 26.20
N GLN A 135 6.12 0.83 26.39
CA GLN A 135 7.31 1.49 25.84
C GLN A 135 7.34 1.40 24.30
N GLU A 136 7.02 0.24 23.73
CA GLU A 136 6.93 0.06 22.28
C GLU A 136 5.87 0.99 21.68
N LEU A 137 4.68 1.05 22.27
CA LEU A 137 3.61 1.95 21.86
C LEU A 137 4.07 3.40 21.89
N LYS A 138 4.67 3.84 22.99
CA LYS A 138 5.17 5.21 23.13
C LYS A 138 6.25 5.55 22.10
N SER A 139 7.13 4.60 21.78
CA SER A 139 8.15 4.77 20.73
C SER A 139 7.49 4.99 19.36
N LEU A 140 6.52 4.15 19.01
CA LEU A 140 5.77 4.25 17.75
C LEU A 140 4.96 5.55 17.66
N GLU A 141 4.32 5.97 18.74
CA GLU A 141 3.60 7.25 18.81
C GLU A 141 4.53 8.45 18.63
N THR A 142 5.75 8.37 19.17
CA THR A 142 6.77 9.41 19.01
C THR A 142 7.24 9.49 17.56
N GLU A 143 7.60 8.36 16.95
CA GLU A 143 8.01 8.28 15.54
C GLU A 143 6.91 8.77 14.59
N LEU A 144 5.65 8.40 14.87
CA LEU A 144 4.49 8.90 14.12
C LEU A 144 4.35 10.42 14.26
N GLY A 145 4.52 10.94 15.47
CA GLY A 145 4.47 12.37 15.75
C GLY A 145 5.58 13.15 15.04
N GLU A 146 6.79 12.61 15.00
CA GLU A 146 7.93 13.19 14.28
C GLU A 146 7.70 13.17 12.77
N THR A 147 7.29 12.02 12.22
CA THR A 147 6.98 11.88 10.78
C THR A 147 5.89 12.85 10.33
N LYS A 148 4.83 13.03 11.13
CA LYS A 148 3.77 14.01 10.84
C LYS A 148 4.31 15.44 10.80
N LYS A 149 5.17 15.81 11.75
CA LYS A 149 5.82 17.14 11.74
C LYS A 149 6.69 17.33 10.51
N GLU A 150 7.44 16.30 10.09
CA GLU A 150 8.25 16.36 8.87
C GLU A 150 7.39 16.56 7.62
N ILE A 151 6.27 15.85 7.52
CA ILE A 151 5.28 16.01 6.43
C ILE A 151 4.75 17.45 6.43
N ASP A 152 4.37 18.00 7.58
CA ASP A 152 3.84 19.36 7.69
C ASP A 152 4.89 20.40 7.29
N LEU A 153 6.13 20.26 7.75
CA LEU A 153 7.25 21.14 7.37
C LEU A 153 7.52 21.08 5.87
N LEU A 154 7.46 19.88 5.27
CA LEU A 154 7.63 19.70 3.83
C LEU A 154 6.48 20.36 3.04
N ALA A 155 5.23 20.18 3.49
CA ALA A 155 4.06 20.78 2.87
C ALA A 155 4.13 22.31 2.91
N VAL A 156 4.49 22.90 4.05
CA VAL A 156 4.68 24.35 4.21
C VAL A 156 5.81 24.85 3.30
N ARG A 157 6.94 24.14 3.25
CA ARG A 157 8.07 24.50 2.37
C ARG A 157 7.65 24.46 0.89
N ARG A 158 6.97 23.39 0.47
CA ARG A 158 6.47 23.23 -0.90
C ARG A 158 5.50 24.33 -1.27
N ARG A 159 4.53 24.61 -0.39
CA ARG A 159 3.56 25.68 -0.59
C ARG A 159 4.24 27.03 -0.79
N ARG A 160 5.17 27.39 0.11
CA ARG A 160 5.91 28.66 0.00
C ARG A 160 6.68 28.78 -1.31
N GLN A 161 7.37 27.72 -1.73
CA GLN A 161 8.11 27.70 -3.00
C GLN A 161 7.20 27.92 -4.22
N GLN A 162 6.00 27.32 -4.18
CA GLN A 162 5.02 27.48 -5.25
C GLN A 162 4.42 28.90 -5.24
N GLU A 163 3.96 29.40 -4.11
CA GLU A 163 3.40 30.75 -3.97
C GLU A 163 4.42 31.86 -4.36
N GLU A 164 5.73 31.64 -4.16
CA GLU A 164 6.78 32.59 -4.58
C GLU A 164 6.86 32.75 -6.11
N VAL A 165 6.62 31.67 -6.87
CA VAL A 165 6.69 31.66 -8.34
C VAL A 165 5.33 31.96 -8.99
N GLU A 166 4.23 31.91 -8.22
CA GLU A 166 2.86 32.19 -8.71
C GLU A 166 2.75 33.53 -9.42
N GLY A 167 3.34 34.59 -8.85
CA GLY A 167 3.31 35.93 -9.44
C GLY A 167 4.05 36.00 -10.78
N GLU A 168 5.17 35.29 -10.91
CA GLU A 168 5.93 35.21 -12.16
C GLU A 168 5.14 34.48 -13.24
N ILE A 169 4.53 33.34 -12.90
CA ILE A 169 3.69 32.55 -13.83
C ILE A 169 2.54 33.40 -14.37
N LYS A 170 1.80 34.10 -13.48
CA LYS A 170 0.70 34.99 -13.89
C LYS A 170 1.20 36.14 -14.75
N GLY A 171 2.33 36.75 -14.40
CA GLY A 171 2.94 37.83 -15.17
C GLY A 171 3.35 37.40 -16.58
N LEU A 172 3.94 36.20 -16.71
CA LEU A 172 4.30 35.60 -17.99
C LEU A 172 3.05 35.28 -18.83
N GLU A 173 2.02 34.71 -18.23
CA GLU A 173 0.76 34.40 -18.92
C GLU A 173 0.08 35.66 -19.46
N GLU A 174 -0.06 36.69 -18.64
CA GLU A 174 -0.63 37.97 -19.09
C GLU A 174 0.25 38.67 -20.13
N GLY A 175 1.57 38.64 -19.95
CA GLY A 175 2.52 39.18 -20.91
C GLY A 175 2.38 38.51 -22.27
N TRP A 176 2.25 37.18 -22.28
CA TRP A 176 2.00 36.40 -23.48
C TRP A 176 0.65 36.75 -24.12
N LYS A 177 -0.46 36.77 -23.35
CA LYS A 177 -1.79 37.16 -23.84
C LYS A 177 -1.80 38.55 -24.48
N ARG A 178 -1.17 39.54 -23.81
CA ARG A 178 -1.02 40.90 -24.35
C ARG A 178 -0.17 40.93 -25.62
N GLY A 179 0.93 40.17 -25.65
CA GLY A 179 1.80 40.08 -26.82
C GLY A 179 1.07 39.54 -28.04
N VAL A 180 0.37 38.42 -27.89
CA VAL A 180 -0.44 37.81 -28.96
C VAL A 180 -1.58 38.74 -29.38
N GLY A 181 -2.27 39.36 -28.42
CA GLY A 181 -3.34 40.32 -28.69
C GLY A 181 -2.86 41.50 -29.55
N ARG A 182 -1.71 42.11 -29.19
CA ARG A 182 -1.14 43.21 -29.97
C ARG A 182 -0.76 42.80 -31.39
N VAL A 183 -0.22 41.59 -31.59
CA VAL A 183 0.10 41.09 -32.94
C VAL A 183 -1.18 40.99 -33.77
N LEU A 184 -2.24 40.38 -33.23
CA LEU A 184 -3.54 40.27 -33.91
C LEU A 184 -4.14 41.64 -34.23
N GLU A 185 -4.12 42.58 -33.29
CA GLU A 185 -4.58 43.96 -33.51
C GLU A 185 -3.81 44.63 -34.64
N THR A 186 -2.49 44.46 -34.69
CA THR A 186 -1.68 45.03 -35.77
C THR A 186 -1.97 44.38 -37.13
N GLU A 187 -2.17 43.06 -37.18
CA GLU A 187 -2.55 42.36 -38.41
C GLU A 187 -3.91 42.83 -38.93
N VAL A 188 -4.90 42.96 -38.05
CA VAL A 188 -6.23 43.50 -38.40
C VAL A 188 -6.13 44.94 -38.89
N ALA A 189 -5.33 45.79 -38.23
CA ALA A 189 -5.13 47.17 -38.66
C ALA A 189 -4.44 47.24 -40.04
N VAL A 190 -3.46 46.38 -40.30
CA VAL A 190 -2.77 46.29 -41.60
C VAL A 190 -3.73 45.84 -42.70
N GLU A 191 -4.56 44.82 -42.46
CA GLU A 191 -5.57 44.37 -43.42
C GLU A 191 -6.65 45.44 -43.66
N GLY A 192 -7.11 46.13 -42.61
CA GLY A 192 -8.02 47.26 -42.74
C GLY A 192 -7.43 48.38 -43.60
N LEU A 193 -6.15 48.71 -43.40
CA LEU A 193 -5.44 49.70 -44.22
C LEU A 193 -5.30 49.24 -45.68
N ARG A 194 -5.00 47.96 -45.92
CA ARG A 194 -4.94 47.38 -47.27
C ARG A 194 -6.27 47.51 -48.01
N ALA A 195 -7.39 47.24 -47.33
CA ALA A 195 -8.72 47.39 -47.89
C ALA A 195 -9.02 48.85 -48.28
N GLN A 196 -8.68 49.81 -47.42
CA GLN A 196 -8.83 51.24 -47.72
C GLN A 196 -7.98 51.67 -48.91
N VAL A 197 -6.73 51.21 -49.01
CA VAL A 197 -5.84 51.50 -50.15
C VAL A 197 -6.42 50.95 -51.45
N LEU A 198 -6.98 49.74 -51.44
CA LEU A 198 -7.65 49.16 -52.61
C LEU A 198 -8.89 49.97 -53.02
N GLU A 199 -9.68 50.45 -52.06
CA GLU A 199 -10.84 51.28 -52.35
C GLU A 199 -10.45 52.62 -52.96
N VAL A 200 -9.44 53.30 -52.42
CA VAL A 200 -8.91 54.55 -52.99
C VAL A 200 -8.38 54.34 -54.41
N ARG A 201 -7.64 53.25 -54.65
CA ARG A 201 -7.16 52.90 -56.00
C ARG A 201 -8.29 52.66 -56.99
N ARG A 202 -9.41 52.08 -56.56
CA ARG A 202 -10.62 51.90 -57.41
C ARG A 202 -11.33 53.21 -57.73
N LYS A 203 -11.27 54.22 -56.85
CA LYS A 203 -11.87 55.55 -57.08
C LYS A 203 -11.03 56.45 -58.00
N LEU A 204 -9.73 56.17 -58.10
CA LEU A 204 -8.78 56.91 -58.93
C LEU A 204 -8.62 56.32 -60.35
N ALA A 205 -9.13 55.11 -60.59
CA ALA A 205 -9.21 54.46 -61.89
C ALA A 205 -10.56 54.74 -62.55
#